data_AF-Q9BY41-F1
#
_entry.id   AF-Q9BY41-F1
#
_cell.length_a   1.000
_cell.length_b   1.000
_cell.length_c   1.000
_cell.angle_alpha   90.00
_cell.angle_beta   90.00
_cell.angle_gamma   90.00
#
_symmetry.space_group_name_H-M   'P 1'
#
loop_
_entity.id
_entity.type
_entity.pdbx_description
1 polymer ?
#
loop_
_entity_poly.entity_id
_entity_poly.type
_entity_poly.pdbx_seq_one_letter_code
_entity_poly.pdbx_strand_id
1 'polypeptide(L)'
;MEEPEEPADSGQSLVPVYIYSPEYVSMCDSLAKIPKRASMVHSLIEAYALHKQMRIVKPKVASMEEMATFHTDAYLQHLQKVSQEGDDDHPDSIEYGLGYDCPATEGIFDYAAAIGGATITAAQCLIDGMCKVAINWSGGWHHAKKDEASGFCYLNDAVLGILRLRRKFERILYVDLDLHHGDGVEDAFSFTSKVMTVSLHKFSPGFFPGTGDVSDVGLGKGRYYSVNVPIQDGIQDEKYYQICESVLKEVYQAFNPKAVVLQLGADTIAGDPMCSFNMTPVGIGKCLKYILQWQLATLILGGGGYNLANTARCWTYLTGVILGKTLSSEIPDHEFFTAYGPDYVLEITPSCRPDRNEPHRIQQILNYIKGNLKHVV
;
A
#
# COMPACT_ATOMS: atom_id res chain seq x y z
N MET A 1 -10.34 22.31 43.85
CA MET A 1 -10.18 22.37 42.39
C MET A 1 -10.82 21.12 41.89
N GLU A 2 -12.06 21.22 41.40
CA GLU A 2 -12.67 20.13 40.64
C GLU A 2 -11.89 20.05 39.33
N GLU A 3 -11.31 18.89 39.06
CA GLU A 3 -10.67 18.61 37.77
C GLU A 3 -11.73 18.69 36.67
N PRO A 4 -11.42 19.32 35.52
CA PRO A 4 -12.37 19.41 34.42
C PRO A 4 -12.64 17.99 33.88
N GLU A 5 -13.91 17.60 33.87
CA GLU A 5 -14.36 16.40 33.15
C GLU A 5 -13.94 16.51 31.69
N GLU A 6 -13.05 15.62 31.25
CA GLU A 6 -12.82 15.42 29.82
C GLU A 6 -14.15 15.01 29.17
N PRO A 7 -14.53 15.61 28.03
CA PRO A 7 -15.77 15.27 27.38
C PRO A 7 -15.74 13.78 27.02
N ALA A 8 -16.73 13.03 27.52
CA ALA A 8 -17.00 11.68 27.10
C ALA A 8 -17.04 11.67 25.56
N ASP A 9 -16.07 10.99 24.94
CA ASP A 9 -16.03 10.76 23.51
C ASP A 9 -17.35 10.10 23.12
N SER A 10 -18.29 10.90 22.64
CA SER A 10 -19.55 10.43 22.09
C SER A 10 -19.14 9.61 20.88
N GLY A 11 -19.01 8.29 21.05
CA GLY A 11 -18.39 7.34 20.13
C GLY A 11 -19.11 7.18 18.79
N GLN A 12 -19.37 8.28 18.09
CA GLN A 12 -19.66 8.29 16.69
C GLN A 12 -18.41 7.78 15.99
N SER A 13 -18.49 6.54 15.49
CA SER A 13 -17.48 5.98 14.60
C SER A 13 -17.20 6.99 13.50
N LEU A 14 -16.00 7.58 13.51
CA LEU A 14 -15.60 8.55 12.50
C LEU A 14 -15.66 7.90 11.13
N VAL A 15 -16.40 8.52 10.22
CA VAL A 15 -16.53 8.06 8.85
C VAL A 15 -15.15 8.03 8.18
N PRO A 16 -14.77 6.93 7.48
CA PRO A 16 -13.50 6.87 6.75
C PRO A 16 -13.39 7.99 5.71
N VAL A 17 -12.18 8.51 5.53
CA VAL A 17 -11.87 9.42 4.43
C VAL A 17 -11.50 8.60 3.19
N TYR A 18 -12.01 9.00 2.03
CA TYR A 18 -11.63 8.46 0.74
C TYR A 18 -11.09 9.59 -0.14
N ILE A 19 -9.83 9.49 -0.54
CA ILE A 19 -9.18 10.48 -1.38
C ILE A 19 -9.64 10.30 -2.82
N TYR A 20 -10.31 11.32 -3.34
CA TYR A 20 -10.86 11.26 -4.68
C TYR A 20 -11.14 12.67 -5.23
N SER A 21 -10.81 12.84 -6.51
CA SER A 21 -11.45 13.82 -7.39
C SER A 21 -11.36 13.33 -8.83
N PRO A 22 -12.23 13.79 -9.74
CA PRO A 22 -12.15 13.41 -11.15
C PRO A 22 -10.79 13.71 -11.78
N GLU A 23 -10.17 14.85 -11.42
CA GLU A 23 -8.85 15.22 -11.95
C GLU A 23 -7.74 14.30 -11.42
N TYR A 24 -7.81 13.92 -10.14
CA TYR A 24 -6.86 12.97 -9.56
C TYR A 24 -6.96 11.59 -10.21
N VAL A 25 -8.17 11.09 -10.41
CA VAL A 25 -8.39 9.81 -11.08
C VAL A 25 -7.91 9.83 -12.53
N SER A 26 -8.22 10.90 -13.28
CA SER A 26 -7.71 11.12 -14.63
C SER A 26 -6.18 11.09 -14.68
N MET A 27 -5.51 11.70 -13.69
CA MET A 27 -4.06 11.66 -13.56
C MET A 27 -3.56 10.25 -13.27
N CYS A 28 -4.18 9.53 -12.33
CA CYS A 28 -3.80 8.15 -11.99
C CYS A 28 -3.92 7.19 -13.17
N ASP A 29 -4.89 7.41 -14.05
CA ASP A 29 -5.14 6.59 -15.23
C ASP A 29 -4.17 6.84 -16.38
N SER A 30 -3.33 7.87 -16.29
CA SER A 30 -2.29 8.19 -17.28
C SER A 30 -1.11 7.21 -17.27
N LEU A 31 -0.90 6.47 -16.18
CA LEU A 31 0.22 5.53 -16.08
C LEU A 31 -0.01 4.34 -17.03
N ALA A 32 0.87 4.22 -18.02
CA ALA A 32 0.74 3.25 -19.12
C ALA A 32 0.62 1.78 -18.67
N LYS A 33 1.17 1.43 -17.51
CA LYS A 33 1.16 0.06 -16.99
C LYS A 33 -0.21 -0.39 -16.45
N ILE A 34 -1.03 0.56 -15.99
CA ILE A 34 -2.31 0.31 -15.31
C ILE A 34 -3.39 1.29 -15.81
N PRO A 35 -3.61 1.39 -17.13
CA PRO A 35 -4.49 2.41 -17.69
C PRO A 35 -5.92 2.20 -17.20
N LYS A 36 -6.62 3.28 -16.85
CA LYS A 36 -8.01 3.25 -16.37
C LYS A 36 -8.25 2.49 -15.05
N ARG A 37 -7.20 2.04 -14.35
CA ARG A 37 -7.34 1.28 -13.09
C ARG A 37 -8.06 2.11 -12.03
N ALA A 38 -7.70 3.38 -11.88
CA ALA A 38 -8.29 4.24 -10.86
C ALA A 38 -9.76 4.56 -11.19
N SER A 39 -10.08 4.84 -12.46
CA SER A 39 -11.48 4.99 -12.89
C SER A 39 -12.29 3.72 -12.62
N MET A 40 -11.79 2.55 -13.01
CA MET A 40 -12.51 1.28 -12.82
C MET A 40 -12.78 0.98 -11.34
N VAL A 41 -11.77 1.15 -10.48
CA VAL A 41 -11.91 1.00 -9.02
C VAL A 41 -12.97 1.97 -8.49
N HIS A 42 -12.86 3.25 -8.84
CA HIS A 42 -13.79 4.25 -8.34
C HIS A 42 -15.22 4.00 -8.83
N SER A 43 -15.42 3.72 -10.12
CA SER A 43 -16.74 3.43 -10.68
C SER A 43 -17.39 2.22 -10.02
N LEU A 44 -16.63 1.18 -9.64
CA LEU A 44 -17.17 0.04 -8.93
C LEU A 44 -17.56 0.38 -7.48
N ILE A 45 -16.72 1.15 -6.76
CA ILE A 45 -17.04 1.72 -5.45
C ILE A 45 -18.31 2.59 -5.51
N GLU A 46 -18.49 3.34 -6.60
CA GLU A 46 -19.69 4.14 -6.86
C GLU A 46 -20.93 3.29 -7.13
N ALA A 47 -20.79 2.24 -7.95
CA ALA A 47 -21.85 1.31 -8.30
C ALA A 47 -22.42 0.60 -7.06
N TYR A 48 -21.57 0.23 -6.09
CA TYR A 48 -22.00 -0.29 -4.78
C TYR A 48 -22.42 0.80 -3.77
N ALA A 49 -22.44 2.06 -4.17
CA ALA A 49 -22.80 3.22 -3.35
C ALA A 49 -21.96 3.40 -2.06
N LEU A 50 -20.74 2.86 -2.03
CA LEU A 50 -19.87 2.90 -0.85
C LEU A 50 -19.31 4.30 -0.58
N HIS A 51 -19.04 5.06 -1.64
CA HIS A 51 -18.60 6.47 -1.56
C HIS A 51 -19.54 7.35 -0.73
N LYS A 52 -20.85 7.05 -0.69
CA LYS A 52 -21.86 7.81 0.09
C LYS A 52 -21.68 7.66 1.60
N GLN A 53 -20.95 6.64 2.03
CA GLN A 53 -20.65 6.34 3.43
C GLN A 53 -19.20 6.68 3.80
N MET A 54 -18.51 7.41 2.93
CA MET A 54 -17.16 7.90 3.16
C MET A 54 -17.15 9.42 3.03
N ARG A 55 -16.21 10.07 3.71
CA ARG A 55 -15.93 11.48 3.49
C ARG A 55 -14.98 11.59 2.30
N ILE A 56 -15.50 12.06 1.18
CA ILE A 56 -14.70 12.36 0.00
C ILE A 56 -13.84 13.59 0.26
N VAL A 57 -12.53 13.45 0.06
CA VAL A 57 -11.58 14.57 0.18
C VAL A 57 -10.82 14.70 -1.14
N LYS A 58 -10.89 15.90 -1.73
CA LYS A 58 -10.10 16.24 -2.91
C LYS A 58 -8.62 16.35 -2.51
N PRO A 59 -7.71 15.58 -3.14
CA PRO A 59 -6.29 15.69 -2.84
C PRO A 59 -5.70 17.01 -3.35
N LYS A 60 -4.65 17.46 -2.69
CA LYS A 60 -3.73 18.44 -3.25
C LYS A 60 -2.65 17.71 -4.06
N VAL A 61 -2.04 18.39 -5.02
CA VAL A 61 -0.80 17.95 -5.67
C VAL A 61 0.36 18.31 -4.74
N ALA A 62 1.31 17.39 -4.55
CA ALA A 62 2.48 17.65 -3.71
C ALA A 62 3.35 18.75 -4.32
N SER A 63 3.82 19.67 -3.48
CA SER A 63 4.85 20.61 -3.92
C SER A 63 6.21 19.92 -4.07
N MET A 64 7.12 20.54 -4.82
CA MET A 64 8.53 20.10 -4.89
C MET A 64 9.14 19.96 -3.49
N GLU A 65 8.87 20.93 -2.60
CA GLU A 65 9.34 20.91 -1.21
C GLU A 65 8.79 19.71 -0.43
N GLU A 66 7.51 19.37 -0.63
CA GLU A 66 6.91 18.21 0.04
C GLU A 66 7.54 16.89 -0.45
N MET A 67 7.77 16.75 -1.76
CA MET A 67 8.43 15.57 -2.34
C MET A 67 9.91 15.47 -1.89
N ALA A 68 10.60 16.60 -1.79
CA ALA A 68 12.00 16.71 -1.37
C ALA A 68 12.22 16.38 0.12
N THR A 69 11.15 16.16 0.90
CA THR A 69 11.29 15.64 2.27
C THR A 69 11.87 14.23 2.33
N PHE A 70 11.76 13.46 1.23
CA PHE A 70 12.42 12.18 1.06
C PHE A 70 13.37 12.20 -0.14
N HIS A 71 12.86 12.54 -1.31
CA HIS A 71 13.62 12.46 -2.55
C HIS A 71 14.68 13.56 -2.64
N THR A 72 15.75 13.32 -3.39
CA THR A 72 16.75 14.37 -3.62
C THR A 72 16.22 15.44 -4.58
N ASP A 73 16.61 16.69 -4.37
CA ASP A 73 16.25 17.80 -5.28
C ASP A 73 16.71 17.51 -6.72
N ALA A 74 17.89 16.92 -6.89
CA ALA A 74 18.46 16.58 -8.19
C ALA A 74 17.60 15.55 -8.94
N TYR A 75 17.16 14.48 -8.26
CA TYR A 75 16.25 13.49 -8.84
C TYR A 75 14.92 14.12 -9.25
N LEU A 76 14.30 14.91 -8.37
CA LEU A 76 13.00 15.53 -8.67
C LEU A 76 13.07 16.56 -9.80
N GLN A 77 14.14 17.35 -9.86
CA GLN A 77 14.38 18.30 -10.95
C GLN A 77 14.58 17.57 -12.27
N HIS A 78 15.32 16.46 -12.27
CA HIS A 78 15.52 15.63 -13.47
C HIS A 78 14.20 14.98 -13.92
N LEU A 79 13.44 14.40 -12.99
CA LEU A 79 12.11 13.85 -13.27
C LEU A 79 11.16 14.90 -13.87
N GLN A 80 11.17 16.12 -13.32
CA GLN A 80 10.39 17.23 -13.86
C GLN A 80 10.82 17.62 -15.27
N LYS A 81 12.12 17.67 -15.53
CA LYS A 81 12.67 18.00 -16.85
C LYS A 81 12.24 16.97 -17.90
N VAL A 82 12.48 15.68 -17.67
CA VAL A 82 12.10 14.63 -18.62
C VAL A 82 10.58 14.52 -18.79
N SER A 83 9.81 14.82 -17.74
CA SER A 83 8.35 14.91 -17.81
C SER A 83 7.84 16.03 -18.71
N GLN A 84 8.62 17.09 -18.95
CA GLN A 84 8.27 18.21 -19.83
C GLN A 84 8.77 17.98 -21.26
N GLU A 85 9.95 17.37 -21.40
CA GLU A 85 10.59 17.13 -22.69
C GLU A 85 10.04 15.87 -23.38
N GLY A 86 9.56 14.89 -22.59
CA GLY A 86 9.13 13.58 -23.10
C GLY A 86 10.28 12.75 -23.69
N ASP A 87 11.53 13.09 -23.35
CA ASP A 87 12.75 12.50 -23.91
C ASP A 87 13.30 11.40 -23.00
N ASP A 88 13.28 10.16 -23.50
CA ASP A 88 13.78 8.95 -22.83
C ASP A 88 15.29 8.73 -23.06
N ASP A 89 15.93 9.52 -23.93
CA ASP A 89 17.34 9.34 -24.31
C ASP A 89 18.32 10.24 -23.51
N HIS A 90 17.86 10.96 -22.48
CA HIS A 90 18.75 11.79 -21.67
C HIS A 90 19.78 10.91 -20.92
N PRO A 91 21.10 11.13 -21.07
CA PRO A 91 22.13 10.23 -20.52
C PRO A 91 22.03 10.08 -18.99
N ASP A 92 21.70 11.16 -18.29
CA ASP A 92 21.53 11.16 -16.82
C ASP A 92 20.31 10.34 -16.35
N SER A 93 19.34 10.02 -17.21
CA SER A 93 18.14 9.25 -16.84
C SER A 93 18.49 7.86 -16.30
N ILE A 94 19.55 7.24 -16.81
CA ILE A 94 20.02 5.92 -16.36
C ILE A 94 20.42 5.95 -14.88
N GLU A 95 21.07 7.03 -14.42
CA GLU A 95 21.52 7.16 -13.03
C GLU A 95 20.34 7.32 -12.05
N TYR A 96 19.20 7.84 -12.54
CA TYR A 96 17.98 8.04 -11.78
C TYR A 96 16.96 6.90 -11.95
N GLY A 97 17.36 5.78 -12.56
CA GLY A 97 16.47 4.63 -12.80
C GLY A 97 15.34 4.92 -13.79
N LEU A 98 15.46 5.98 -14.59
CA LEU A 98 14.50 6.34 -15.62
C LEU A 98 14.89 5.66 -16.94
N GLY A 99 14.05 4.72 -17.36
CA GLY A 99 14.27 3.81 -18.46
C GLY A 99 13.76 2.41 -18.11
N TYR A 100 13.77 1.51 -19.10
CA TYR A 100 13.33 0.11 -18.93
C TYR A 100 11.92 -0.06 -18.34
N ASP A 101 11.80 -0.34 -17.04
CA ASP A 101 10.53 -0.51 -16.33
C ASP A 101 9.91 0.82 -15.88
N CYS A 102 10.71 1.90 -15.81
CA CYS A 102 10.28 3.26 -15.49
C CYS A 102 10.56 4.22 -16.66
N PRO A 103 9.90 4.07 -17.83
CA PRO A 103 10.15 4.92 -19.00
C PRO A 103 9.92 6.40 -18.70
N ALA A 104 10.73 7.28 -19.27
CA ALA A 104 10.49 8.72 -19.18
C ALA A 104 9.37 9.12 -20.16
N THR A 105 8.20 9.46 -19.64
CA THR A 105 7.05 9.89 -20.45
C THR A 105 6.60 11.30 -20.09
N GLU A 106 6.01 12.00 -21.05
CA GLU A 106 5.38 13.30 -20.79
C GLU A 106 4.35 13.19 -19.65
N GLY A 107 4.35 14.17 -18.74
CA GLY A 107 3.43 14.24 -17.60
C GLY A 107 3.75 13.30 -16.42
N ILE A 108 4.83 12.53 -16.46
CA ILE A 108 5.16 11.58 -15.37
C ILE A 108 5.42 12.26 -14.02
N PHE A 109 5.97 13.49 -14.03
CA PHE A 109 6.16 14.27 -12.81
C PHE A 109 4.82 14.73 -12.22
N ASP A 110 3.88 15.16 -13.05
CA ASP A 110 2.54 15.56 -12.60
C ASP A 110 1.78 14.38 -12.00
N TYR A 111 1.93 13.19 -12.61
CA TYR A 111 1.45 11.93 -12.05
C TYR A 111 2.05 11.65 -10.66
N ALA A 112 3.38 11.66 -10.56
CA ALA A 112 4.10 11.44 -9.31
C ALA A 112 3.64 12.42 -8.22
N ALA A 113 3.61 13.73 -8.54
CA ALA A 113 3.19 14.77 -7.61
C ALA A 113 1.73 14.62 -7.17
N ALA A 114 0.83 14.17 -8.06
CA ALA A 114 -0.57 13.92 -7.72
C ALA A 114 -0.72 12.75 -6.74
N ILE A 115 -0.03 11.62 -6.97
CA ILE A 115 0.00 10.47 -6.05
C ILE A 115 0.57 10.90 -4.69
N GLY A 116 1.73 11.55 -4.68
CA GLY A 116 2.38 12.00 -3.44
C GLY A 116 1.49 12.93 -2.64
N GLY A 117 0.87 13.90 -3.31
CA GLY A 117 -0.03 14.86 -2.69
C GLY A 117 -1.32 14.23 -2.15
N ALA A 118 -1.84 13.20 -2.83
CA ALA A 118 -2.99 12.43 -2.38
C ALA A 118 -2.71 11.65 -1.09
N THR A 119 -1.57 10.95 -1.03
CA THR A 119 -1.16 10.21 0.17
C THR A 119 -0.83 11.16 1.33
N ILE A 120 -0.17 12.28 1.04
CA ILE A 120 0.05 13.36 2.01
C ILE A 120 -1.27 13.92 2.55
N THR A 121 -2.27 14.14 1.68
CA THR A 121 -3.59 14.65 2.07
C THR A 121 -4.30 13.65 2.98
N ALA A 122 -4.28 12.35 2.65
CA ALA A 122 -4.82 11.29 3.50
C ALA A 122 -4.16 11.26 4.89
N ALA A 123 -2.83 11.32 4.93
CA ALA A 123 -2.07 11.38 6.17
C ALA A 123 -2.41 12.63 7.00
N GLN A 124 -2.61 13.78 6.35
CA GLN A 124 -3.03 15.01 7.03
C GLN A 124 -4.42 14.88 7.67
N CYS A 125 -5.38 14.26 6.99
CA CYS A 125 -6.71 14.00 7.56
C CYS A 125 -6.66 13.16 8.84
N LEU A 126 -5.73 12.20 8.94
CA LEU A 126 -5.49 11.39 10.15
C LEU A 126 -4.84 12.23 11.26
N ILE A 127 -3.88 13.09 10.93
CA ILE A 127 -3.24 14.02 11.87
C ILE A 127 -4.26 14.99 12.46
N ASP A 128 -5.15 15.52 11.63
CA ASP A 128 -6.17 16.50 12.03
C ASP A 128 -7.34 15.84 12.79
N GLY A 129 -7.34 14.52 12.92
CA GLY A 129 -8.41 13.77 13.61
C GLY A 129 -9.73 13.76 12.84
N MET A 130 -9.72 14.07 11.54
CA MET A 130 -10.91 14.08 10.69
C MET A 130 -11.52 12.68 10.49
N CYS A 131 -10.69 11.65 10.64
CA CYS A 131 -11.04 10.23 10.50
C CYS A 131 -10.05 9.36 11.27
N LYS A 132 -10.40 8.08 11.49
CA LYS A 132 -9.45 7.04 11.93
C LYS A 132 -8.85 6.24 10.78
N VAL A 133 -9.53 6.19 9.64
CA VAL A 133 -9.10 5.48 8.44
C VAL A 133 -9.16 6.45 7.26
N ALA A 134 -8.06 6.58 6.52
CA ALA A 134 -7.99 7.35 5.28
C ALA A 134 -7.49 6.45 4.15
N ILE A 135 -8.18 6.47 3.02
CA ILE A 135 -7.94 5.56 1.89
C ILE A 135 -7.43 6.36 0.69
N ASN A 136 -6.28 5.97 0.15
CA ASN A 136 -5.79 6.37 -1.17
C ASN A 136 -5.46 5.12 -2.00
N TRP A 137 -6.46 4.55 -2.69
CA TRP A 137 -6.29 3.32 -3.47
C TRP A 137 -5.26 3.46 -4.61
N SER A 138 -5.07 4.64 -5.19
CA SER A 138 -4.08 4.81 -6.26
C SER A 138 -2.62 4.95 -5.78
N GLY A 139 -2.40 5.11 -4.46
CA GLY A 139 -1.06 5.17 -3.87
C GLY A 139 -0.46 3.81 -3.55
N GLY A 140 0.71 3.80 -2.91
CA GLY A 140 1.44 2.57 -2.55
C GLY A 140 2.60 2.25 -3.49
N TRP A 141 3.26 3.26 -4.07
CA TRP A 141 4.40 3.09 -4.98
C TRP A 141 5.69 2.91 -4.19
N HIS A 142 5.80 1.75 -3.55
CA HIS A 142 6.79 1.43 -2.50
C HIS A 142 8.22 1.17 -2.98
N HIS A 143 8.47 1.00 -4.28
CA HIS A 143 9.80 0.65 -4.81
C HIS A 143 10.71 1.86 -5.06
N ALA A 144 10.13 3.05 -5.29
CA ALA A 144 10.91 4.25 -5.57
C ALA A 144 11.89 4.53 -4.42
N LYS A 145 13.16 4.71 -4.78
CA LYS A 145 14.24 5.01 -3.83
C LYS A 145 14.37 6.51 -3.64
N LYS A 146 15.35 6.92 -2.84
CA LYS A 146 15.60 8.33 -2.53
C LYS A 146 15.90 9.16 -3.78
N ASP A 147 16.63 8.59 -4.72
CA ASP A 147 17.14 9.23 -5.92
C ASP A 147 17.03 8.31 -7.15
N GLU A 148 16.13 7.32 -7.13
CA GLU A 148 15.99 6.35 -8.20
C GLU A 148 14.53 5.92 -8.36
N ALA A 149 14.01 5.96 -9.59
CA ALA A 149 12.77 5.30 -9.96
C ALA A 149 13.00 3.79 -10.07
N SER A 150 12.04 2.97 -9.63
CA SER A 150 12.19 1.52 -9.67
C SER A 150 10.83 0.83 -9.63
N GLY A 151 10.65 -0.30 -10.32
CA GLY A 151 9.44 -1.13 -10.18
C GLY A 151 8.16 -0.37 -10.50
N PHE A 152 8.16 0.41 -11.58
CA PHE A 152 7.07 1.32 -11.98
C PHE A 152 6.80 2.50 -11.02
N CYS A 153 7.63 2.68 -9.97
CA CYS A 153 7.47 3.73 -8.96
C CYS A 153 8.43 4.89 -9.23
N TYR A 154 7.90 6.08 -9.50
CA TYR A 154 8.69 7.31 -9.71
C TYR A 154 8.75 8.20 -8.46
N LEU A 155 7.89 7.96 -7.47
CA LEU A 155 7.82 8.67 -6.20
C LEU A 155 7.36 7.71 -5.11
N ASN A 156 7.98 7.75 -3.94
CA ASN A 156 7.60 6.90 -2.82
C ASN A 156 6.55 7.60 -1.94
N ASP A 157 5.29 7.54 -2.35
CA ASP A 157 4.21 8.20 -1.64
C ASP A 157 3.96 7.60 -0.24
N ALA A 158 4.23 6.30 -0.05
CA ALA A 158 4.17 5.64 1.25
C ALA A 158 5.16 6.28 2.24
N VAL A 159 6.42 6.51 1.83
CA VAL A 159 7.42 7.22 2.65
C VAL A 159 6.96 8.64 2.97
N LEU A 160 6.45 9.40 1.99
CA LEU A 160 5.93 10.75 2.22
C LEU A 160 4.76 10.76 3.21
N GLY A 161 3.85 9.78 3.11
CA GLY A 161 2.75 9.56 4.04
C GLY A 161 3.24 9.26 5.46
N ILE A 162 4.24 8.39 5.61
CA ILE A 162 4.86 8.07 6.90
C ILE A 162 5.54 9.31 7.50
N LEU A 163 6.34 10.05 6.72
CA LEU A 163 7.00 11.28 7.15
C LEU A 163 5.98 12.34 7.60
N ARG A 164 4.82 12.42 6.92
CA ARG A 164 3.71 13.27 7.34
C ARG A 164 3.15 12.82 8.68
N LEU A 165 2.75 11.55 8.83
CA LEU A 165 2.21 10.99 10.08
C LEU A 165 3.17 11.13 11.27
N ARG A 166 4.48 11.02 11.03
CA ARG A 166 5.54 11.21 12.03
C ARG A 166 5.55 12.59 12.70
N ARG A 167 4.88 13.60 12.11
CA ARG A 167 4.69 14.91 12.76
C ARG A 167 3.79 14.86 13.99
N LYS A 168 2.93 13.83 14.12
CA LYS A 168 2.03 13.63 15.27
C LYS A 168 2.30 12.32 16.02
N PHE A 169 2.55 11.23 15.30
CA PHE A 169 2.60 9.89 15.88
C PHE A 169 4.04 9.41 16.11
N GLU A 170 4.34 8.97 17.33
CA GLU A 170 5.71 8.66 17.76
C GLU A 170 6.27 7.37 17.16
N ARG A 171 5.41 6.41 16.80
CA ARG A 171 5.78 5.12 16.21
C ARG A 171 4.79 4.76 15.11
N ILE A 172 5.29 4.64 13.88
CA ILE A 172 4.49 4.26 12.70
C ILE A 172 4.81 2.82 12.35
N LEU A 173 3.79 1.98 12.23
CA LEU A 173 3.94 0.65 11.67
C LEU A 173 3.55 0.70 10.18
N TYR A 174 4.47 0.36 9.30
CA TYR A 174 4.20 0.14 7.89
C TYR A 174 4.00 -1.36 7.68
N VAL A 175 2.82 -1.76 7.19
CA VAL A 175 2.49 -3.14 6.84
C VAL A 175 2.25 -3.22 5.35
N ASP A 176 3.02 -4.06 4.69
CA ASP A 176 2.98 -4.26 3.25
C ASP A 176 2.51 -5.67 2.91
N LEU A 177 1.33 -5.75 2.31
CA LEU A 177 0.71 -6.98 1.84
C LEU A 177 0.69 -7.06 0.29
N ASP A 178 1.46 -6.21 -0.37
CA ASP A 178 1.78 -6.34 -1.79
C ASP A 178 2.56 -7.63 -2.08
N LEU A 179 2.46 -8.13 -3.32
CA LEU A 179 3.22 -9.31 -3.72
C LEU A 179 4.74 -9.10 -3.63
N HIS A 180 5.20 -7.87 -3.88
CA HIS A 180 6.60 -7.51 -3.92
C HIS A 180 7.07 -6.94 -2.58
N HIS A 181 8.35 -7.11 -2.29
CA HIS A 181 8.94 -6.52 -1.10
C HIS A 181 8.87 -4.98 -1.19
N GLY A 182 8.36 -4.32 -0.14
CA GLY A 182 8.34 -2.86 0.01
C GLY A 182 9.71 -2.24 0.29
N ASP A 183 10.66 -2.55 -0.57
CA ASP A 183 12.09 -2.30 -0.43
C ASP A 183 12.45 -0.81 -0.36
N GLY A 184 11.82 0.06 -1.16
CA GLY A 184 12.05 1.51 -1.08
C GLY A 184 11.58 2.11 0.26
N VAL A 185 10.49 1.59 0.82
CA VAL A 185 9.99 2.02 2.15
C VAL A 185 10.89 1.47 3.26
N GLU A 186 11.32 0.22 3.17
CA GLU A 186 12.28 -0.36 4.11
C GLU A 186 13.60 0.41 4.11
N ASP A 187 14.18 0.67 2.94
CA ASP A 187 15.44 1.40 2.80
C ASP A 187 15.35 2.79 3.46
N ALA A 188 14.26 3.51 3.23
CA ALA A 188 14.01 4.84 3.78
C ALA A 188 14.00 4.88 5.31
N PHE A 189 13.63 3.77 5.97
CA PHE A 189 13.50 3.69 7.43
C PHE A 189 14.43 2.68 8.10
N SER A 190 15.31 2.03 7.34
CA SER A 190 16.23 0.99 7.80
C SER A 190 17.09 1.39 9.00
N PHE A 191 17.40 2.68 9.18
CA PHE A 191 18.22 3.20 10.28
C PHE A 191 17.46 3.73 11.50
N THR A 192 16.13 3.72 11.50
CA THR A 192 15.32 4.32 12.59
C THR A 192 14.51 3.30 13.38
N SER A 193 14.40 3.51 14.69
CA SER A 193 13.49 2.77 15.57
C SER A 193 12.10 3.41 15.66
N LYS A 194 11.83 4.47 14.89
CA LYS A 194 10.56 5.22 14.94
C LYS A 194 9.54 4.76 13.91
N VAL A 195 9.98 3.97 12.94
CA VAL A 195 9.14 3.32 11.94
C VAL A 195 9.54 1.86 11.92
N MET A 196 8.56 0.95 11.98
CA MET A 196 8.79 -0.47 11.78
C MET A 196 8.14 -0.88 10.47
N THR A 197 8.88 -1.57 9.60
CA THR A 197 8.36 -2.15 8.36
C THR A 197 8.07 -3.63 8.55
N VAL A 198 6.93 -4.09 8.03
CA VAL A 198 6.56 -5.49 7.96
C VAL A 198 6.11 -5.77 6.54
N SER A 199 6.76 -6.71 5.84
CA SER A 199 6.39 -7.07 4.47
C SER A 199 6.20 -8.58 4.33
N LEU A 200 5.06 -8.98 3.77
CA LEU A 200 4.73 -10.37 3.44
C LEU A 200 4.69 -10.54 1.92
N HIS A 201 5.84 -10.88 1.34
CA HIS A 201 6.04 -10.83 -0.10
C HIS A 201 6.58 -12.15 -0.65
N LYS A 202 6.49 -12.33 -1.96
CA LYS A 202 7.12 -13.45 -2.64
C LYS A 202 8.63 -13.24 -2.65
N PHE A 203 9.39 -14.22 -2.19
CA PHE A 203 10.84 -14.17 -2.22
C PHE A 203 11.41 -15.44 -2.84
N SER A 204 11.97 -15.31 -4.05
CA SER A 204 12.62 -16.39 -4.78
C SER A 204 13.69 -15.84 -5.72
N PRO A 205 14.74 -16.61 -6.05
CA PRO A 205 15.78 -16.16 -6.97
C PRO A 205 15.19 -15.62 -8.29
N GLY A 206 15.62 -14.42 -8.68
CA GLY A 206 15.19 -13.76 -9.92
C GLY A 206 13.80 -13.10 -9.88
N PHE A 207 13.09 -13.13 -8.75
CA PHE A 207 11.86 -12.35 -8.58
C PHE A 207 12.18 -10.96 -8.06
N PHE A 208 11.63 -9.93 -8.70
CA PHE A 208 11.82 -8.52 -8.33
C PHE A 208 11.27 -8.23 -6.93
N PRO A 209 11.90 -7.38 -6.10
CA PRO A 209 13.17 -6.66 -6.32
C PRO A 209 14.43 -7.47 -5.94
N GLY A 210 14.29 -8.72 -5.51
CA GLY A 210 15.43 -9.56 -5.08
C GLY A 210 15.95 -9.26 -3.66
N THR A 211 15.22 -8.45 -2.90
CA THR A 211 15.47 -8.11 -1.49
C THR A 211 14.32 -8.61 -0.60
N GLY A 212 14.47 -8.49 0.73
CA GLY A 212 13.43 -8.92 1.68
C GLY A 212 13.67 -10.34 2.19
N ASP A 213 14.94 -10.77 2.29
CA ASP A 213 15.25 -12.02 2.97
C ASP A 213 14.87 -11.90 4.46
N VAL A 214 14.55 -13.03 5.09
CA VAL A 214 14.22 -13.05 6.53
C VAL A 214 15.34 -12.47 7.41
N SER A 215 16.59 -12.49 6.93
CA SER A 215 17.75 -11.93 7.63
C SER A 215 17.96 -10.42 7.43
N ASP A 216 17.23 -9.78 6.51
CA ASP A 216 17.19 -8.34 6.32
C ASP A 216 16.35 -7.71 7.44
N VAL A 217 17.03 -7.21 8.47
CA VAL A 217 16.41 -6.76 9.73
C VAL A 217 16.63 -5.28 10.02
N GLY A 218 17.02 -4.48 9.02
CA GLY A 218 17.39 -3.08 9.22
C GLY A 218 18.79 -2.89 9.85
N LEU A 219 19.18 -1.64 10.03
CA LEU A 219 20.55 -1.21 10.26
C LEU A 219 20.67 -0.23 11.43
N GLY A 220 21.84 -0.19 12.08
CA GLY A 220 22.11 0.76 13.16
C GLY A 220 21.03 0.78 14.24
N LYS A 221 20.40 1.95 14.45
CA LYS A 221 19.30 2.11 15.43
C LYS A 221 17.97 1.50 14.96
N GLY A 222 17.81 1.22 13.66
CA GLY A 222 16.65 0.52 13.09
C GLY A 222 16.84 -0.99 12.98
N ARG A 223 17.95 -1.55 13.49
CA ARG A 223 18.12 -3.00 13.55
C ARG A 223 17.00 -3.64 14.37
N TYR A 224 16.38 -4.68 13.82
CA TYR A 224 15.16 -5.38 14.25
C TYR A 224 13.84 -4.61 14.05
N TYR A 225 13.85 -3.46 13.36
CA TYR A 225 12.64 -2.70 12.98
C TYR A 225 12.24 -2.93 11.51
N SER A 226 12.93 -3.83 10.81
CA SER A 226 12.49 -4.39 9.53
C SER A 226 12.14 -5.86 9.72
N VAL A 227 10.93 -6.25 9.33
CA VAL A 227 10.39 -7.60 9.49
C VAL A 227 9.96 -8.14 8.13
N ASN A 228 10.81 -8.97 7.55
CA ASN A 228 10.57 -9.56 6.24
C ASN A 228 10.09 -11.01 6.36
N VAL A 229 8.97 -11.31 5.67
CA VAL A 229 8.33 -12.63 5.67
C VAL A 229 8.39 -13.20 4.25
N PRO A 230 9.47 -13.91 3.89
CA PRO A 230 9.64 -14.45 2.55
C PRO A 230 8.72 -15.65 2.28
N ILE A 231 7.74 -15.46 1.40
CA ILE A 231 6.72 -16.46 1.04
C ILE A 231 7.01 -17.04 -0.36
N GLN A 232 6.59 -18.28 -0.60
CA GLN A 232 6.71 -18.98 -1.88
C GLN A 232 5.39 -18.95 -2.67
N ASP A 233 5.45 -19.32 -3.95
CA ASP A 233 4.27 -19.35 -4.83
C ASP A 233 3.09 -20.15 -4.23
N GLY A 234 1.88 -19.71 -4.59
CA GLY A 234 0.66 -20.48 -4.38
C GLY A 234 0.05 -20.43 -2.99
N ILE A 235 0.54 -19.56 -2.10
CA ILE A 235 -0.11 -19.33 -0.81
C ILE A 235 -1.58 -18.91 -1.01
N GLN A 236 -2.45 -19.39 -0.12
CA GLN A 236 -3.89 -19.12 -0.11
C GLN A 236 -4.33 -18.42 1.17
N ASP A 237 -5.57 -17.90 1.14
CA ASP A 237 -6.15 -17.02 2.15
C ASP A 237 -5.91 -17.42 3.60
N GLU A 238 -6.20 -18.67 3.95
CA GLU A 238 -6.14 -19.12 5.36
C GLU A 238 -4.70 -19.19 5.87
N LYS A 239 -3.78 -19.75 5.08
CA LYS A 239 -2.36 -19.82 5.45
C LYS A 239 -1.73 -18.43 5.50
N TYR A 240 -2.04 -17.57 4.52
CA TYR A 240 -1.55 -16.19 4.50
C TYR A 240 -2.04 -15.41 5.73
N TYR A 241 -3.34 -15.49 6.06
CA TYR A 241 -3.89 -14.85 7.24
C TYR A 241 -3.24 -15.34 8.54
N GLN A 242 -3.02 -16.65 8.69
CA GLN A 242 -2.36 -17.21 9.88
C GLN A 242 -0.93 -16.70 10.06
N ILE A 243 -0.16 -16.57 8.96
CA ILE A 243 1.18 -15.99 8.98
C ILE A 243 1.10 -14.51 9.37
N CYS A 244 0.23 -13.75 8.70
CA CYS A 244 0.02 -12.32 8.94
C CYS A 244 -0.35 -12.05 10.40
N GLU A 245 -1.37 -12.73 10.93
CA GLU A 245 -1.81 -12.61 12.32
C GLU A 245 -0.67 -12.96 13.30
N SER A 246 0.06 -14.05 13.05
CA SER A 246 1.16 -14.48 13.92
C SER A 246 2.28 -13.45 13.99
N VAL A 247 2.69 -12.90 12.85
CA VAL A 247 3.74 -11.87 12.77
C VAL A 247 3.25 -10.56 13.40
N LEU A 248 2.08 -10.08 12.98
CA LEU A 248 1.56 -8.79 13.43
C LEU A 248 1.24 -8.76 14.93
N LYS A 249 0.85 -9.89 15.52
CA LYS A 249 0.68 -10.02 16.97
C LYS A 249 1.97 -9.75 17.74
N GLU A 250 3.07 -10.38 17.33
CA GLU A 250 4.38 -10.20 17.98
C GLU A 250 4.91 -8.78 17.71
N VAL A 251 4.75 -8.27 16.49
CA VAL A 251 5.11 -6.88 16.11
C VAL A 251 4.38 -5.86 16.97
N TYR A 252 3.05 -5.98 17.11
CA TYR A 252 2.26 -5.05 17.91
C TYR A 252 2.72 -5.02 19.36
N GLN A 253 3.04 -6.19 19.93
CA GLN A 253 3.52 -6.32 21.31
C GLN A 253 4.91 -5.70 21.50
N ALA A 254 5.83 -5.93 20.55
CA ALA A 254 7.21 -5.44 20.63
C ALA A 254 7.31 -3.93 20.35
N PHE A 255 6.61 -3.45 19.31
CA PHE A 255 6.76 -2.08 18.81
C PHE A 255 5.74 -1.09 19.36
N ASN A 256 4.55 -1.55 19.78
CA ASN A 256 3.46 -0.70 20.30
C ASN A 256 3.19 0.53 19.39
N PRO A 257 2.76 0.31 18.14
CA PRO A 257 2.55 1.39 17.16
C PRO A 257 1.47 2.38 17.58
N LYS A 258 1.56 3.62 17.05
CA LYS A 258 0.60 4.72 17.29
C LYS A 258 -0.21 5.11 16.05
N ALA A 259 0.27 4.72 14.88
CA ALA A 259 -0.47 4.77 13.63
C ALA A 259 0.04 3.67 12.69
N VAL A 260 -0.77 3.31 11.71
CA VAL A 260 -0.47 2.29 10.71
C VAL A 260 -0.53 2.90 9.32
N VAL A 261 0.42 2.54 8.47
CA VAL A 261 0.32 2.67 7.02
C VAL A 261 0.21 1.25 6.47
N LEU A 262 -0.87 0.95 5.76
CA LEU A 262 -1.21 -0.39 5.31
C LEU A 262 -1.31 -0.38 3.78
N GLN A 263 -0.37 -1.05 3.12
CA GLN A 263 -0.37 -1.28 1.68
C GLN A 263 -1.07 -2.59 1.35
N LEU A 264 -2.03 -2.53 0.42
CA LEU A 264 -2.94 -3.62 0.07
C LEU A 264 -2.88 -3.91 -1.44
N GLY A 265 -1.68 -4.24 -1.93
CA GLY A 265 -1.47 -4.64 -3.32
C GLY A 265 -2.41 -5.77 -3.72
N ALA A 266 -3.01 -5.65 -4.91
CA ALA A 266 -3.93 -6.62 -5.47
C ALA A 266 -3.26 -7.63 -6.42
N ASP A 267 -1.94 -7.55 -6.61
CA ASP A 267 -1.15 -8.49 -7.41
C ASP A 267 -0.88 -9.84 -6.73
N THR A 268 -1.27 -9.98 -5.45
CA THR A 268 -1.35 -11.28 -4.76
C THR A 268 -2.57 -12.11 -5.19
N ILE A 269 -3.57 -11.47 -5.81
CA ILE A 269 -4.88 -12.05 -6.13
C ILE A 269 -4.78 -13.04 -7.29
N ALA A 270 -5.51 -14.15 -7.19
CA ALA A 270 -5.64 -15.12 -8.27
C ALA A 270 -6.13 -14.45 -9.57
N GLY A 271 -5.47 -14.78 -10.68
CA GLY A 271 -5.75 -14.17 -12.00
C GLY A 271 -4.97 -12.89 -12.29
N ASP A 272 -4.14 -12.40 -11.36
CA ASP A 272 -3.16 -11.37 -11.68
C ASP A 272 -2.03 -11.91 -12.60
N PRO A 273 -1.58 -11.13 -13.62
CA PRO A 273 -0.50 -11.53 -14.53
C PRO A 273 0.83 -11.84 -13.86
N MET A 274 1.10 -11.33 -12.65
CA MET A 274 2.31 -11.69 -11.89
C MET A 274 2.35 -13.18 -11.57
N CYS A 275 1.19 -13.84 -11.56
CA CYS A 275 1.07 -15.28 -11.51
C CYS A 275 1.96 -15.86 -10.40
N SER A 276 1.78 -15.43 -9.15
CA SER A 276 2.60 -15.86 -8.00
C SER A 276 1.78 -16.45 -6.84
N PHE A 277 1.06 -15.61 -6.09
CA PHE A 277 0.19 -16.07 -5.01
C PHE A 277 -1.17 -16.56 -5.55
N ASN A 278 -1.98 -17.16 -4.68
CA ASN A 278 -3.29 -17.70 -5.03
C ASN A 278 -4.37 -17.17 -4.06
N MET A 279 -4.28 -15.87 -3.75
CA MET A 279 -5.13 -15.20 -2.79
C MET A 279 -6.47 -14.78 -3.41
N THR A 280 -7.44 -14.52 -2.55
CA THR A 280 -8.68 -13.82 -2.89
C THR A 280 -8.81 -12.55 -2.05
N PRO A 281 -9.73 -11.63 -2.39
CA PRO A 281 -10.01 -10.46 -1.55
C PRO A 281 -10.39 -10.83 -0.11
N VAL A 282 -10.93 -12.03 0.12
CA VAL A 282 -11.30 -12.52 1.46
C VAL A 282 -10.07 -12.67 2.36
N GLY A 283 -8.98 -13.24 1.85
CA GLY A 283 -7.73 -13.41 2.60
C GLY A 283 -7.11 -12.07 3.01
N ILE A 284 -7.04 -11.12 2.08
CA ILE A 284 -6.59 -9.75 2.36
C ILE A 284 -7.54 -9.07 3.35
N GLY A 285 -8.85 -9.24 3.17
CA GLY A 285 -9.90 -8.70 4.05
C GLY A 285 -9.79 -9.18 5.49
N LYS A 286 -9.38 -10.44 5.73
CA LYS A 286 -9.09 -10.93 7.08
C LYS A 286 -7.92 -10.18 7.73
N CYS A 287 -6.83 -9.98 6.99
CA CYS A 287 -5.65 -9.23 7.45
C CYS A 287 -6.01 -7.76 7.77
N LEU A 288 -6.71 -7.10 6.85
CA LEU A 288 -7.22 -5.75 7.02
C LEU A 288 -8.10 -5.65 8.27
N LYS A 289 -9.07 -6.56 8.44
CA LYS A 289 -9.96 -6.56 9.60
C LYS A 289 -9.21 -6.74 10.92
N TYR A 290 -8.17 -7.58 10.95
CA TYR A 290 -7.32 -7.76 12.11
C TYR A 290 -6.61 -6.45 12.51
N ILE A 291 -6.01 -5.74 11.55
CA ILE A 291 -5.33 -4.46 11.79
C ILE A 291 -6.32 -3.38 12.27
N LEU A 292 -7.51 -3.30 11.65
CA LEU A 292 -8.53 -2.31 12.03
C LEU A 292 -9.06 -2.51 13.46
N GLN A 293 -8.96 -3.71 14.04
CA GLN A 293 -9.33 -3.95 15.44
C GLN A 293 -8.44 -3.20 16.43
N TRP A 294 -7.23 -2.80 16.04
CA TRP A 294 -6.35 -2.00 16.90
C TRP A 294 -6.82 -0.56 17.09
N GLN A 295 -7.81 -0.10 16.32
CA GLN A 295 -8.41 1.24 16.45
C GLN A 295 -7.39 2.40 16.36
N LEU A 296 -6.27 2.17 15.65
CA LEU A 296 -5.24 3.16 15.38
C LEU A 296 -5.57 3.98 14.13
N ALA A 297 -5.01 5.19 14.05
CA ALA A 297 -5.01 5.98 12.81
C ALA A 297 -4.35 5.15 11.69
N THR A 298 -5.11 4.82 10.64
CA THR A 298 -4.69 3.90 9.59
C THR A 298 -4.80 4.56 8.22
N LEU A 299 -3.66 4.76 7.57
CA LEU A 299 -3.57 5.16 6.17
C LEU A 299 -3.56 3.89 5.31
N ILE A 300 -4.52 3.75 4.40
CA ILE A 300 -4.63 2.61 3.50
C ILE A 300 -4.21 3.04 2.11
N LEU A 301 -3.28 2.29 1.53
CA LEU A 301 -2.76 2.46 0.18
C LEU A 301 -3.09 1.22 -0.66
N GLY A 302 -3.07 1.39 -1.98
CA GLY A 302 -3.19 0.29 -2.93
C GLY A 302 -1.87 -0.45 -3.08
N GLY A 303 -1.17 -0.19 -4.18
CA GLY A 303 0.05 -0.90 -4.60
C GLY A 303 -0.07 -1.52 -6.00
N GLY A 304 0.59 -2.66 -6.19
CA GLY A 304 0.50 -3.52 -7.36
C GLY A 304 -0.91 -4.07 -7.59
N GLY A 305 -1.16 -4.56 -8.81
CA GLY A 305 -2.48 -5.02 -9.24
C GLY A 305 -2.67 -4.71 -10.71
N TYR A 306 -2.38 -5.71 -11.54
CA TYR A 306 -2.22 -5.57 -12.99
C TYR A 306 -3.34 -6.28 -13.77
N ASN A 307 -4.14 -7.13 -13.11
CA ASN A 307 -5.49 -7.43 -13.55
C ASN A 307 -6.45 -6.33 -13.06
N LEU A 308 -6.85 -5.43 -13.97
CA LEU A 308 -7.63 -4.24 -13.62
C LEU A 308 -8.99 -4.58 -12.98
N ALA A 309 -9.72 -5.54 -13.55
CA ALA A 309 -11.02 -5.97 -13.05
C ALA A 309 -10.90 -6.62 -11.66
N ASN A 310 -9.92 -7.49 -11.47
CA ASN A 310 -9.67 -8.11 -10.16
C ASN A 310 -9.18 -7.11 -9.13
N THR A 311 -8.40 -6.11 -9.53
CA THR A 311 -7.98 -5.00 -8.65
C THR A 311 -9.19 -4.19 -8.20
N ALA A 312 -10.09 -3.83 -9.13
CA ALA A 312 -11.33 -3.13 -8.81
C ALA A 312 -12.22 -3.95 -7.86
N ARG A 313 -12.43 -5.24 -8.13
CA ARG A 313 -13.16 -6.17 -7.24
C ARG A 313 -12.54 -6.21 -5.84
N CYS A 314 -11.21 -6.39 -5.77
CA CYS A 314 -10.47 -6.47 -4.51
C CYS A 314 -10.64 -5.20 -3.68
N TRP A 315 -10.27 -4.04 -4.22
CA TRP A 315 -10.32 -2.78 -3.45
C TRP A 315 -11.74 -2.33 -3.13
N THR A 316 -12.73 -2.65 -3.98
CA THR A 316 -14.15 -2.45 -3.63
C THR A 316 -14.59 -3.34 -2.47
N TYR A 317 -14.24 -4.63 -2.51
CA TYR A 317 -14.51 -5.57 -1.40
C TYR A 317 -13.86 -5.08 -0.10
N LEU A 318 -12.60 -4.67 -0.13
CA LEU A 318 -11.88 -4.13 1.03
C LEU A 318 -12.51 -2.83 1.54
N THR A 319 -13.01 -1.97 0.64
CA THR A 319 -13.81 -0.79 1.02
C THR A 319 -15.08 -1.20 1.77
N GLY A 320 -15.76 -2.27 1.34
CA GLY A 320 -16.86 -2.89 2.08
C GLY A 320 -16.45 -3.37 3.48
N VAL A 321 -15.29 -4.02 3.61
CA VAL A 321 -14.74 -4.45 4.91
C VAL A 321 -14.48 -3.26 5.84
N ILE A 322 -13.87 -2.18 5.34
CA ILE A 322 -13.62 -0.93 6.10
C ILE A 322 -14.93 -0.33 6.62
N LEU A 323 -15.98 -0.36 5.78
CA LEU A 323 -17.31 0.15 6.12
C LEU A 323 -18.17 -0.84 6.93
N GLY A 324 -17.68 -2.04 7.23
CA GLY A 324 -18.45 -3.08 7.92
C GLY A 324 -19.65 -3.58 7.12
N LYS A 325 -19.58 -3.54 5.78
CA LYS A 325 -20.63 -3.96 4.86
C LYS A 325 -20.30 -5.28 4.19
N THR A 326 -21.33 -6.14 4.10
CA THR A 326 -21.33 -7.26 3.16
C THR A 326 -21.89 -6.75 1.84
N LEU A 327 -21.14 -6.93 0.75
CA LEU A 327 -21.54 -6.50 -0.58
C LEU A 327 -22.29 -7.63 -1.29
N SER A 328 -23.16 -7.27 -2.23
CA SER A 328 -23.78 -8.24 -3.13
C SER A 328 -22.70 -8.91 -4.00
N SER A 329 -22.86 -10.21 -4.25
CA SER A 329 -22.04 -10.95 -5.21
C SER A 329 -22.19 -10.37 -6.62
N GLU A 330 -23.41 -10.05 -7.05
CA GLU A 330 -23.66 -9.44 -8.36
C GLU A 330 -23.05 -8.04 -8.45
N ILE A 331 -22.21 -7.82 -9.47
CA ILE A 331 -21.65 -6.51 -9.77
C ILE A 331 -22.75 -5.61 -10.35
N PRO A 332 -23.01 -4.42 -9.79
CA PRO A 332 -24.01 -3.51 -10.34
C PRO A 332 -23.56 -2.89 -11.66
N ASP A 333 -24.52 -2.53 -12.51
CA ASP A 333 -24.26 -1.89 -13.80
C ASP A 333 -23.55 -0.53 -13.65
N HIS A 334 -22.53 -0.31 -14.48
CA HIS A 334 -21.72 0.90 -14.55
C HIS A 334 -20.83 0.87 -15.80
N GLU A 335 -20.06 1.95 -16.05
CA GLU A 335 -19.24 2.13 -17.25
C GLU A 335 -18.32 0.94 -17.59
N PHE A 336 -17.74 0.28 -16.59
CA PHE A 336 -16.80 -0.83 -16.76
C PHE A 336 -17.44 -2.22 -16.61
N PHE A 337 -18.78 -2.34 -16.54
CA PHE A 337 -19.49 -3.59 -16.23
C PHE A 337 -19.06 -4.79 -17.11
N THR A 338 -18.78 -4.57 -18.39
CA THR A 338 -18.37 -5.64 -19.31
C THR A 338 -16.97 -6.21 -19.02
N ALA A 339 -16.13 -5.50 -18.25
CA ALA A 339 -14.79 -5.96 -17.88
C ALA A 339 -14.79 -7.11 -16.86
N TYR A 340 -15.92 -7.36 -16.18
CA TYR A 340 -16.06 -8.40 -15.17
C TYR A 340 -16.65 -9.70 -15.72
N GLY A 341 -16.80 -9.83 -17.04
CA GLY A 341 -17.20 -11.08 -17.65
C GLY A 341 -16.17 -12.20 -17.41
N PRO A 342 -16.58 -13.48 -17.52
CA PRO A 342 -17.91 -13.92 -17.93
C PRO A 342 -18.92 -14.06 -16.78
N ASP A 343 -18.48 -13.95 -15.53
CA ASP A 343 -19.26 -14.29 -14.34
C ASP A 343 -19.97 -13.09 -13.72
N TYR A 344 -19.45 -11.86 -13.88
CA TYR A 344 -20.05 -10.62 -13.37
C TYR A 344 -20.29 -10.61 -11.85
N VAL A 345 -19.47 -11.38 -11.13
CA VAL A 345 -19.48 -11.45 -9.66
C VAL A 345 -18.30 -10.72 -9.05
N LEU A 346 -18.45 -10.29 -7.80
CA LEU A 346 -17.43 -9.61 -7.01
C LEU A 346 -16.37 -10.61 -6.52
N GLU A 347 -16.76 -11.83 -6.21
CA GLU A 347 -15.89 -12.88 -5.72
C GLU A 347 -14.85 -13.28 -6.76
N ILE A 348 -13.63 -13.55 -6.30
CA ILE A 348 -12.55 -14.10 -7.12
C ILE A 348 -12.23 -15.49 -6.58
N THR A 349 -12.23 -16.48 -7.46
CA THR A 349 -11.98 -17.87 -7.08
C THR A 349 -10.48 -18.18 -7.18
N PRO A 350 -9.89 -18.91 -6.20
CA PRO A 350 -8.52 -19.40 -6.31
C PRO A 350 -8.32 -20.28 -7.56
N SER A 351 -7.12 -20.23 -8.14
CA SER A 351 -6.70 -21.12 -9.22
C SER A 351 -6.25 -22.50 -8.70
N CYS A 352 -5.99 -23.46 -9.59
CA CYS A 352 -5.43 -24.78 -9.24
C CYS A 352 -3.92 -24.76 -8.90
N ARG A 353 -3.36 -23.59 -8.58
CA ARG A 353 -1.94 -23.42 -8.31
C ARG A 353 -1.53 -24.18 -7.03
N PRO A 354 -0.46 -25.01 -7.08
CA PRO A 354 0.02 -25.69 -5.89
C PRO A 354 0.66 -24.70 -4.92
N ASP A 355 0.32 -24.84 -3.64
CA ASP A 355 0.94 -24.08 -2.55
C ASP A 355 2.32 -24.66 -2.21
N ARG A 356 3.38 -23.88 -2.41
CA ARG A 356 4.78 -24.28 -2.14
C ARG A 356 5.26 -23.92 -0.74
N ASN A 357 4.38 -23.46 0.14
CA ASN A 357 4.71 -23.00 1.48
C ASN A 357 4.61 -24.13 2.49
N GLU A 358 5.67 -24.94 2.57
CA GLU A 358 5.76 -26.06 3.51
C GLU A 358 5.65 -25.59 4.97
N PRO A 359 4.81 -26.23 5.82
CA PRO A 359 4.58 -25.81 7.19
C PRO A 359 5.86 -25.64 8.02
N HIS A 360 6.86 -26.52 7.82
CA HIS A 360 8.12 -26.44 8.54
C HIS A 360 8.92 -25.18 8.19
N ARG A 361 8.96 -24.80 6.90
CA ARG A 361 9.66 -23.58 6.43
C ARG A 361 8.98 -22.34 6.99
N ILE A 362 7.65 -22.28 6.96
CA ILE A 362 6.89 -21.19 7.56
C ILE A 362 7.19 -21.07 9.05
N GLN A 363 7.18 -22.19 9.78
CA GLN A 363 7.48 -22.17 11.21
C GLN A 363 8.91 -21.69 11.52
N GLN A 364 9.89 -22.03 10.68
CA GLN A 364 11.27 -21.52 10.80
C GLN A 364 11.32 -20.00 10.64
N ILE A 365 10.66 -19.45 9.63
CA ILE A 365 10.55 -18.01 9.39
C ILE A 365 9.91 -17.31 10.60
N LEU A 366 8.76 -17.81 11.06
CA LEU A 366 8.04 -17.26 12.21
C LEU A 366 8.89 -17.29 13.50
N ASN A 367 9.63 -18.38 13.73
CA ASN A 367 10.52 -18.50 14.89
C ASN A 367 11.69 -17.51 14.81
N TYR A 368 12.26 -17.31 13.62
CA TYR A 368 13.35 -16.36 13.40
C TYR A 368 12.89 -14.93 13.66
N ILE A 369 11.74 -14.53 13.09
CA ILE A 369 11.12 -13.21 13.31
C ILE A 369 10.81 -13.00 14.79
N LYS A 370 10.19 -13.98 15.45
CA LYS A 370 9.90 -13.92 16.88
C LYS A 370 11.17 -13.81 17.73
N GLY A 371 12.28 -14.40 17.29
CA GLY A 371 13.59 -14.23 17.92
C GLY A 371 14.08 -12.79 17.82
N ASN A 372 14.04 -12.21 16.61
CA ASN A 372 14.47 -10.83 16.34
C ASN A 372 13.65 -9.79 17.10
N LEU A 373 12.33 -9.97 17.17
CA LEU A 373 11.42 -9.02 17.83
C LEU A 373 11.67 -8.89 19.35
N LYS A 374 12.36 -9.84 19.99
CA LYS A 374 12.80 -9.73 21.40
C LYS A 374 13.89 -8.67 21.62
N HIS A 375 14.54 -8.22 20.54
CA HIS A 375 15.59 -7.21 20.58
C HIS A 375 15.08 -5.80 20.28
N VAL A 376 13.80 -5.64 19.96
CA VAL A 376 13.14 -4.33 19.82
C VAL A 376 13.07 -3.69 21.21
N VAL A 377 13.53 -2.44 21.33
CA VAL A 377 13.66 -1.70 22.59
C VAL A 377 12.61 -0.61 22.70
#